data_AF-A0A968XWU6-F1
#
_entry.id   AF-A0A968XWU6-F1
#
_cell.length_a   1.000
_cell.length_b   1.000
_cell.length_c   1.000
_cell.angle_alpha   90.00
_cell.angle_beta   90.00
_cell.angle_gamma   90.00
#
_symmetry.space_group_name_H-M   'P 1'
#
loop_
_entity.id
_entity.type
_entity.pdbx_description
1 polymer ?
#
loop_
_entity_poly.entity_id
_entity_poly.type
_entity_poly.pdbx_seq_one_letter_code
_entity_poly.pdbx_strand_id
1 'polypeptide(L)'
;TRSVSRTWRTRARGARIRGRVRATWTSTRGPSGSRPRSPPRPERMLILGWNRWFEDRNEGAKTHVKNYLGSISPDGIHWDLMRLASSSTANQAIFPLQDVLGLGSQARMNLPGTAEGNWGWRYRPEMLGSEVSDRLRLITEMYGRV
;
A
#
# COMPACT_ATOMS: atom_id res chain seq x y z
N THR A 1 28.01 -14.54 -23.98
CA THR A 1 27.91 -13.88 -22.66
C THR A 1 27.61 -12.41 -22.88
N ARG A 2 26.39 -11.93 -22.59
CA ARG A 2 26.03 -10.51 -22.76
C ARG A 2 25.44 -9.99 -21.45
N SER A 3 26.23 -9.18 -20.76
CA SER A 3 25.79 -8.35 -19.64
C SER A 3 25.05 -7.15 -20.21
N VAL A 4 23.78 -6.96 -19.84
CA VAL A 4 23.04 -5.72 -20.14
C VAL A 4 22.88 -4.98 -18.82
N SER A 5 23.68 -3.96 -18.61
CA SER A 5 23.52 -3.00 -17.53
C SER A 5 22.57 -1.89 -17.96
N ARG A 6 21.39 -1.80 -17.34
CA ARG A 6 20.55 -0.60 -17.43
C ARG A 6 20.63 0.17 -16.14
N THR A 7 21.11 1.41 -16.23
CA THR A 7 21.19 2.37 -15.14
C THR A 7 19.96 3.28 -15.21
N TRP A 8 19.18 3.35 -14.14
CA TRP A 8 18.11 4.35 -14.01
C TRP A 8 18.60 5.47 -13.09
N ARG A 9 18.42 6.72 -13.53
CA ARG A 9 18.59 7.92 -12.70
C ARG A 9 17.20 8.42 -12.30
N THR A 10 16.87 8.38 -11.02
CA THR A 10 15.79 9.20 -10.48
C THR A 10 16.34 10.61 -10.26
N ARG A 11 15.77 11.62 -10.93
CA ARG A 11 16.05 13.03 -10.66
C ARG A 11 15.11 13.47 -9.53
N ALA A 12 15.56 13.39 -8.29
CA ALA A 12 14.90 14.08 -7.19
C ALA A 12 15.19 15.59 -7.35
N ARG A 13 14.14 16.41 -7.50
CA ARG A 13 14.26 17.87 -7.35
C ARG A 13 14.04 18.18 -5.87
N GLY A 14 15.03 18.81 -5.25
CA GLY A 14 14.94 19.39 -3.90
C GLY A 14 15.76 18.65 -2.83
N ALA A 15 16.70 19.38 -2.22
CA ALA A 15 17.38 19.10 -0.95
C ALA A 15 18.34 17.89 -0.85
N ARG A 16 19.58 18.15 -1.30
CA ARG A 16 20.89 17.80 -0.71
C ARG A 16 20.92 16.71 0.41
N ILE A 17 21.16 15.45 0.03
CA ILE A 17 21.99 14.50 0.79
C ILE A 17 22.92 13.80 -0.22
N ARG A 18 24.23 14.07 -0.14
CA ARG A 18 25.24 13.41 -0.98
C ARG A 18 25.62 12.06 -0.36
N GLY A 19 24.90 11.01 -0.74
CA GLY A 19 25.27 9.62 -0.49
C GLY A 19 25.04 8.79 -1.74
N ARG A 20 26.11 8.30 -2.38
CA ARG A 20 26.02 7.50 -3.60
C ARG A 20 25.80 6.03 -3.22
N VAL A 21 24.56 5.63 -2.98
CA VAL A 21 24.24 4.20 -2.83
C VAL A 21 24.21 3.58 -4.21
N ARG A 22 25.25 2.81 -4.55
CA ARG A 22 25.34 2.03 -5.78
C ARG A 22 24.85 0.61 -5.47
N ALA A 23 23.57 0.34 -5.69
CA ALA A 23 23.05 -1.02 -5.66
C ALA A 23 23.30 -1.68 -7.03
N THR A 24 24.34 -2.51 -7.12
CA THR A 24 24.55 -3.41 -8.26
C THR A 24 23.80 -4.71 -8.01
N TRP A 25 22.82 -5.00 -8.86
CA TRP A 25 22.09 -6.28 -8.84
C TRP A 25 22.68 -7.21 -9.92
N THR A 26 23.24 -8.33 -9.50
CA THR A 26 23.65 -9.41 -10.40
C THR A 26 22.51 -10.42 -10.50
N SER A 27 21.94 -10.55 -11.69
CA SER A 27 20.98 -11.61 -12.01
C SER A 27 21.75 -12.90 -12.28
N THR A 28 21.80 -13.81 -11.32
CA THR A 28 22.07 -15.23 -11.63
C THR A 28 20.76 -15.89 -12.04
N ARG A 29 20.69 -16.34 -13.30
CA ARG A 29 19.60 -17.18 -13.79
C ARG A 29 19.77 -18.58 -13.17
N GLY A 30 18.89 -18.95 -12.24
CA GLY A 30 18.73 -20.35 -11.82
C GLY A 30 18.01 -21.17 -12.91
N PRO A 31 18.05 -22.53 -12.84
CA PRO A 31 17.63 -23.40 -13.94
C PRO A 31 16.10 -23.49 -14.12
N SER A 32 15.29 -22.93 -13.23
CA SER A 32 13.84 -22.83 -13.39
C SER A 32 13.45 -21.36 -13.52
N GLY A 33 12.85 -21.00 -14.67
CA GLY A 33 12.59 -19.63 -15.14
C GLY A 33 11.58 -18.80 -14.33
N SER A 34 11.47 -18.99 -13.02
CA SER A 34 10.66 -18.14 -12.15
C SER A 34 11.50 -16.97 -11.61
N ARG A 35 11.17 -15.76 -12.07
CA ARG A 35 11.74 -14.53 -11.51
C ARG A 35 11.30 -14.38 -10.04
N PRO A 36 12.19 -13.97 -9.12
CA PRO A 36 11.77 -13.60 -7.77
C PRO A 36 10.75 -12.45 -7.86
N ARG A 37 9.61 -12.60 -7.18
CA ARG A 37 8.56 -11.56 -7.12
C ARG A 37 9.16 -10.31 -6.50
N SER A 38 9.37 -9.26 -7.31
CA SER A 38 9.79 -7.96 -6.81
C SER A 38 8.74 -7.42 -5.83
N PRO A 39 9.13 -6.69 -4.77
CA PRO A 39 8.18 -6.03 -3.89
C PRO A 39 7.30 -5.08 -4.73
N PRO A 40 5.99 -4.99 -4.45
CA PRO A 40 5.10 -4.17 -5.23
C PRO A 40 5.54 -2.70 -5.19
N ARG A 41 5.61 -2.07 -6.36
CA ARG A 41 5.89 -0.64 -6.47
C ARG A 41 4.74 0.18 -5.83
N PRO A 42 5.02 1.38 -5.30
CA PRO A 42 4.00 2.28 -4.72
C PRO A 42 2.85 2.60 -5.68
N GLU A 43 3.08 2.49 -6.99
CA GLU A 43 2.09 2.64 -8.07
C GLU A 43 0.93 1.61 -8.00
N ARG A 44 1.02 0.59 -7.15
CA ARG A 44 -0.01 -0.46 -6.96
C ARG A 44 -0.99 -0.20 -5.81
N MET A 45 -0.92 0.94 -5.13
CA MET A 45 -1.69 1.13 -3.88
C MET A 45 -3.21 1.19 -4.11
N LEU A 46 -3.67 1.69 -5.26
CA LEU A 46 -5.10 1.71 -5.65
C LEU A 46 -5.63 0.34 -6.15
N ILE A 47 -4.79 -0.70 -6.18
CA ILE A 47 -5.05 -1.95 -6.91
C ILE A 47 -5.33 -3.14 -5.98
N LEU A 48 -5.15 -3.06 -4.67
CA LEU A 48 -5.38 -4.25 -3.81
C LEU A 48 -6.15 -3.98 -2.52
N GLY A 49 -6.23 -2.74 -2.04
CA GLY A 49 -6.68 -2.47 -0.66
C GLY A 49 -5.62 -2.89 0.37
N TRP A 50 -5.62 -2.25 1.52
CA TRP A 50 -4.58 -2.37 2.55
C TRP A 50 -4.58 -3.73 3.25
N ASN A 51 -5.76 -4.33 3.45
CA ASN A 51 -5.88 -5.70 3.98
C ASN A 51 -5.14 -6.70 3.09
N ARG A 52 -5.48 -6.73 1.80
CA ARG A 52 -4.84 -7.64 0.85
C ARG A 52 -3.37 -7.33 0.64
N TRP A 53 -3.02 -6.04 0.60
CA TRP A 53 -1.63 -5.61 0.52
C TRP A 53 -0.80 -6.24 1.64
N PHE A 54 -1.32 -6.26 2.87
CA PHE A 54 -0.63 -6.82 4.03
C PHE A 54 -0.53 -8.34 3.97
N GLU A 55 -1.61 -9.03 3.58
CA GLU A 55 -1.59 -10.49 3.41
C GLU A 55 -0.54 -10.96 2.39
N ASP A 56 -0.42 -10.25 1.26
CA ASP A 56 0.52 -10.56 0.18
C ASP A 56 1.98 -10.18 0.52
N ARG A 57 2.29 -9.75 1.76
CA ARG A 57 3.67 -9.51 2.21
C ARG A 57 4.33 -10.79 2.71
N ASN A 58 5.64 -10.85 2.52
CA ASN A 58 6.45 -11.87 3.16
C ASN A 58 6.54 -11.60 4.67
N GLU A 59 6.95 -12.60 5.44
CA GLU A 59 6.99 -12.51 6.89
C GLU A 59 7.92 -11.41 7.41
N GLY A 60 9.07 -11.17 6.76
CA GLY A 60 9.96 -10.07 7.12
C GLY A 60 9.28 -8.69 7.02
N ALA A 61 8.53 -8.44 5.94
CA ALA A 61 7.79 -7.20 5.76
C ALA A 61 6.60 -7.10 6.74
N LYS A 62 5.88 -8.20 7.00
CA LYS A 62 4.81 -8.21 8.01
C LYS A 62 5.35 -7.90 9.41
N THR A 63 6.45 -8.50 9.80
CA THR A 63 7.14 -8.24 11.08
C THR A 63 7.56 -6.78 11.17
N HIS A 64 8.12 -6.21 10.10
CA HIS A 64 8.49 -4.80 10.08
C HIS A 64 7.28 -3.87 10.31
N VAL A 65 6.16 -4.12 9.63
CA VAL A 65 4.91 -3.35 9.83
C VAL A 65 4.40 -3.49 11.26
N LYS A 66 4.37 -4.72 11.81
CA LYS A 66 3.95 -4.97 13.19
C LYS A 66 4.83 -4.24 14.20
N ASN A 67 6.15 -4.26 14.01
CA ASN A 67 7.08 -3.54 14.88
C ASN A 67 6.88 -2.03 14.80
N TYR A 68 6.59 -1.49 13.62
CA TYR A 68 6.34 -0.07 13.44
C TYR A 68 5.02 0.38 14.10
N LEU A 69 3.96 -0.42 13.98
CA LEU A 69 2.66 -0.15 14.60
C LEU A 69 2.60 -0.53 16.09
N GLY A 70 3.57 -1.31 16.58
CA GLY A 70 3.58 -1.92 17.91
C GLY A 70 2.65 -3.13 18.04
N SER A 71 1.46 -3.08 17.44
CA SER A 71 0.52 -4.20 17.34
C SER A 71 -0.44 -3.98 16.17
N ILE A 72 -1.16 -5.03 15.77
CA ILE A 72 -2.28 -4.91 14.82
C ILE A 72 -3.57 -5.01 15.64
N SER A 73 -4.45 -4.03 15.49
CA SER A 73 -5.73 -4.02 16.19
C SER A 73 -6.65 -5.14 15.69
N PRO A 74 -7.60 -5.61 16.51
CA PRO A 74 -8.61 -6.57 16.07
C PRO A 74 -9.47 -6.06 14.90
N ASP A 75 -9.55 -4.74 14.75
CA ASP A 75 -10.26 -4.09 13.65
C ASP A 75 -9.57 -4.27 12.30
N GLY A 76 -8.32 -4.71 12.31
CA GLY A 76 -7.55 -5.01 11.12
C GLY A 76 -6.59 -3.92 10.68
N ILE A 77 -5.62 -4.35 9.88
CA ILE A 77 -4.47 -3.52 9.45
C ILE A 77 -4.88 -2.25 8.68
N HIS A 78 -5.99 -2.28 7.95
CA HIS A 78 -6.49 -1.12 7.22
C HIS A 78 -6.79 0.06 8.16
N TRP A 79 -7.49 -0.18 9.28
CA TRP A 79 -7.76 0.86 10.26
C TRP A 79 -6.50 1.37 10.95
N ASP A 80 -5.55 0.48 11.27
CA ASP A 80 -4.29 0.88 11.87
C ASP A 80 -3.49 1.80 10.94
N LEU A 81 -3.44 1.46 9.66
CA LEU A 81 -2.79 2.29 8.64
C LEU A 81 -3.55 3.61 8.42
N MET A 82 -4.87 3.65 8.59
CA MET A 82 -5.65 4.89 8.47
C MET A 82 -5.33 5.82 9.63
N ARG A 83 -5.26 5.29 10.84
CA ARG A 83 -4.84 6.03 12.04
C ARG A 83 -3.41 6.57 11.88
N LEU A 84 -2.50 5.73 11.40
CA LEU A 84 -1.12 6.14 11.15
C LEU A 84 -1.02 7.25 10.10
N ALA A 85 -1.78 7.17 9.00
CA ALA A 85 -1.81 8.20 7.98
C ALA A 85 -2.43 9.51 8.53
N SER A 86 -3.50 9.42 9.32
CA SER A 86 -4.10 10.57 9.98
C SER A 86 -3.18 11.20 11.02
N SER A 87 -2.35 10.43 11.72
CA SER A 87 -1.39 10.96 12.70
C SER A 87 -0.17 11.63 12.07
N SER A 88 -0.01 11.55 10.75
CA SER A 88 1.12 12.15 10.06
C SER A 88 1.04 13.68 10.00
N THR A 89 2.16 14.33 9.67
CA THR A 89 2.22 15.79 9.42
C THR A 89 1.68 16.21 8.05
N ALA A 90 1.13 15.29 7.27
CA ALA A 90 0.57 15.61 5.97
C ALA A 90 -0.65 16.53 6.12
N ASN A 91 -0.76 17.54 5.24
CA ASN A 91 -1.90 18.46 5.22
C ASN A 91 -3.23 17.74 4.95
N GLN A 92 -3.21 16.69 4.13
CA GLN A 92 -4.40 15.91 3.79
C GLN A 92 -4.12 14.41 3.93
N ALA A 93 -5.11 13.69 4.46
CA ALA A 93 -5.15 12.24 4.47
C ALA A 93 -6.38 11.79 3.69
N ILE A 94 -6.18 11.02 2.61
CA ILE A 94 -7.25 10.56 1.71
C ILE A 94 -7.26 9.04 1.77
N PHE A 95 -8.43 8.46 2.03
CA PHE A 95 -8.63 7.03 2.14
C PHE A 95 -9.56 6.53 1.03
N PRO A 96 -9.22 5.41 0.35
CA PRO A 96 -10.15 4.78 -0.57
C PRO A 96 -11.31 4.15 0.22
N LEU A 97 -12.52 4.28 -0.31
CA LEU A 97 -13.73 3.77 0.37
C LEU A 97 -13.68 2.26 0.61
N GLN A 98 -12.96 1.51 -0.22
CA GLN A 98 -12.75 0.07 -0.02
C GLN A 98 -12.03 -0.25 1.28
N ASP A 99 -11.03 0.55 1.65
CA ASP A 99 -10.28 0.36 2.90
C ASP A 99 -11.12 0.80 4.10
N VAL A 100 -11.90 1.89 3.97
CA VAL A 100 -12.86 2.32 4.99
C VAL A 100 -13.89 1.22 5.30
N LEU A 101 -14.35 0.50 4.27
CA LEU A 101 -15.30 -0.60 4.39
C LEU A 101 -14.63 -1.95 4.72
N GLY A 102 -13.30 -1.99 4.90
CA GLY A 102 -12.54 -3.19 5.22
C GLY A 102 -12.58 -4.28 4.15
N LEU A 103 -12.88 -3.93 2.89
CA LEU A 103 -13.13 -4.91 1.83
C LEU A 103 -11.85 -5.59 1.34
N GLY A 104 -11.98 -6.87 0.97
CA GLY A 104 -10.89 -7.67 0.40
C GLY A 104 -10.70 -7.46 -1.11
N SER A 105 -10.04 -8.43 -1.76
CA SER A 105 -9.70 -8.39 -3.19
C SER A 105 -10.89 -8.23 -4.15
N GLN A 106 -12.10 -8.57 -3.70
CA GLN A 106 -13.35 -8.43 -4.47
C GLN A 106 -13.73 -6.95 -4.73
N ALA A 107 -13.24 -6.03 -3.90
CA ALA A 107 -13.50 -4.61 -4.06
C ALA A 107 -12.44 -3.88 -4.90
N ARG A 108 -11.53 -4.63 -5.54
CA ARG A 108 -10.43 -4.07 -6.32
C ARG A 108 -10.95 -3.20 -7.46
N MET A 109 -10.48 -1.95 -7.51
CA MET A 109 -10.86 -1.02 -8.56
C MET A 109 -10.16 -1.31 -9.90
N ASN A 110 -8.89 -1.73 -9.89
CA ASN A 110 -8.13 -1.96 -11.12
C ASN A 110 -7.08 -3.06 -10.93
N LEU A 111 -6.75 -3.82 -11.98
CA LEU A 111 -5.62 -4.73 -12.08
C LEU A 111 -4.81 -4.43 -13.36
N PRO A 112 -3.61 -3.83 -13.23
CA PRO A 112 -2.78 -3.58 -14.38
C PRO A 112 -2.40 -4.88 -15.10
N GLY A 113 -2.59 -4.90 -16.41
CA GLY A 113 -2.27 -6.04 -17.26
C GLY A 113 -3.44 -6.96 -17.55
N THR A 114 -4.63 -6.71 -17.00
CA THR A 114 -5.88 -7.34 -17.47
C THR A 114 -6.71 -6.32 -18.24
N ALA A 115 -7.28 -6.74 -19.37
CA ALA A 115 -8.15 -5.89 -20.18
C ALA A 115 -9.58 -5.81 -19.62
N GLU A 116 -10.02 -6.87 -18.93
CA GLU A 116 -11.38 -7.03 -18.44
C GLU A 116 -11.44 -7.00 -16.90
N GLY A 117 -12.64 -6.74 -16.37
CA GLY A 117 -12.92 -6.82 -14.92
C GLY A 117 -12.37 -5.66 -14.08
N ASN A 118 -12.01 -4.54 -14.71
CA ASN A 118 -11.54 -3.33 -14.05
C ASN A 118 -12.64 -2.26 -13.99
N TRP A 119 -12.53 -1.35 -13.02
CA TRP A 119 -13.37 -0.15 -12.84
C TRP A 119 -14.87 -0.43 -12.61
N GLY A 120 -15.23 -1.69 -12.33
CA GLY A 120 -16.62 -2.09 -12.11
C GLY A 120 -17.07 -2.03 -10.65
N TRP A 121 -16.16 -1.80 -9.70
CA TRP A 121 -16.53 -1.79 -8.29
C TRP A 121 -17.44 -0.61 -7.96
N ARG A 122 -18.54 -0.90 -7.27
CA ARG A 122 -19.49 0.09 -6.75
C ARG A 122 -19.85 -0.30 -5.33
N TYR A 123 -19.92 0.70 -4.45
CA TYR A 123 -20.51 0.51 -3.13
C TYR A 123 -22.04 0.45 -3.26
N ARG A 124 -22.67 -0.17 -2.26
CA ARG A 124 -24.13 -0.09 -2.08
C ARG A 124 -24.43 0.86 -0.92
N PRO A 125 -25.52 1.65 -0.96
CA PRO A 125 -25.82 2.62 0.09
C PRO A 125 -25.86 2.01 1.50
N GLU A 126 -26.30 0.75 1.62
CA GLU A 126 -26.41 0.02 2.88
C GLU A 126 -25.04 -0.27 3.53
N MET A 127 -23.95 -0.17 2.77
CA MET A 127 -22.60 -0.31 3.29
C MET A 127 -22.14 0.94 4.05
N LEU A 128 -22.77 2.09 3.83
CA LEU A 128 -22.47 3.35 4.52
C LEU A 128 -23.33 3.49 5.78
N GLY A 129 -23.10 2.61 6.75
CA GLY A 129 -23.75 2.68 8.06
C GLY A 129 -23.22 3.82 8.93
N SER A 130 -23.98 4.18 9.97
CA SER A 130 -23.57 5.20 10.96
C SER A 130 -22.25 4.86 11.63
N GLU A 131 -22.01 3.56 11.91
CA GLU A 131 -20.77 3.07 12.50
C GLU A 131 -19.51 3.53 11.73
N VAL A 132 -19.55 3.47 10.39
CA VAL A 132 -18.42 3.89 9.54
C VAL A 132 -18.17 5.39 9.68
N SER A 133 -19.25 6.18 9.66
CA SER A 133 -19.19 7.63 9.82
C SER A 133 -18.67 8.03 11.20
N ASP A 134 -19.18 7.40 12.26
CA ASP A 134 -18.79 7.65 13.64
C ASP A 134 -17.30 7.33 13.86
N ARG A 135 -16.85 6.21 13.28
CA ARG A 135 -15.44 5.80 13.36
C ARG A 135 -14.51 6.74 12.59
N LEU A 136 -14.91 7.19 11.40
CA LEU A 136 -14.16 8.20 10.64
C LEU A 136 -14.11 9.52 11.41
N ARG A 137 -15.24 9.96 11.98
CA ARG A 137 -15.33 11.17 12.80
C ARG A 137 -14.39 11.09 14.00
N LEU A 138 -14.38 9.97 14.72
CA LEU A 138 -13.49 9.74 15.85
C LEU A 138 -12.01 9.87 15.46
N ILE A 139 -11.59 9.26 14.34
CA ILE A 139 -10.20 9.35 13.86
C ILE A 139 -9.86 10.79 13.48
N THR A 140 -10.75 11.47 12.76
CA THR A 140 -10.56 12.85 12.31
C THR A 140 -10.46 13.81 13.49
N GLU A 141 -11.30 13.66 14.51
CA GLU A 141 -11.24 14.45 15.75
C GLU A 141 -9.95 14.17 16.53
N MET A 142 -9.61 12.89 16.71
CA MET A 142 -8.42 12.47 17.47
C MET A 142 -7.12 13.05 16.92
N TYR A 143 -7.01 13.19 15.60
CA TYR A 143 -5.82 13.71 14.93
C TYR A 143 -5.94 15.16 14.46
N GLY A 144 -6.99 15.89 14.89
CA GLY A 144 -7.14 17.32 14.62
C GLY A 144 -7.35 17.68 13.15
N ARG A 145 -8.19 16.90 12.44
CA ARG A 145 -8.46 17.05 11.00
C ARG A 145 -9.91 17.44 10.66
N VAL A 146 -10.62 18.04 11.62
CA VAL A 146 -12.04 18.45 11.52
C VAL A 146 -12.21 19.75 10.75
#